data_AF-D4L120-F1
#
_entry.id   AF-D4L120-F1
#
_cell.length_a   1.000
_cell.length_b   1.000
_cell.length_c   1.000
_cell.angle_alpha   90.00
_cell.angle_beta   90.00
_cell.angle_gamma   90.00
#
_symmetry.space_group_name_H-M   'P 1'
#
loop_
_entity.id
_entity.type
_entity.pdbx_description
1 polymer ?
#
loop_
_entity_poly.entity_id
_entity_poly.type
_entity_poly.pdbx_seq_one_letter_code
_entity_poly.pdbx_strand_id
1 'polypeptide(L)' 'MDGKVWNCKLLQSQINEVSERFRVVNLHHEQGNEVLLRVVSDTQPMCGAVNVPPTLDDLYLYHFQDEEIRRDEE' A
#
# COMPACT_ATOMS: atom_id res chain seq x y z
N MET A 1 5.74 4.04 -12.79
CA MET A 1 5.46 3.09 -11.70
C MET A 1 5.05 1.71 -12.22
N ASP A 2 5.06 1.51 -13.54
CA ASP A 2 4.66 0.25 -14.17
C ASP A 2 5.44 -0.95 -13.68
N GLY A 3 4.70 -1.98 -13.25
CA GLY A 3 5.22 -3.24 -12.74
C GLY A 3 5.78 -3.19 -11.32
N LYS A 4 5.68 -2.07 -10.60
CA LYS A 4 6.20 -1.94 -9.23
C LYS A 4 5.12 -2.01 -8.14
N VAL A 5 3.86 -2.21 -8.50
CA VAL A 5 2.75 -2.29 -7.54
C VAL A 5 2.42 -3.73 -7.23
N TRP A 6 2.27 -4.03 -5.95
CA TRP A 6 2.05 -5.38 -5.44
C TRP A 6 0.84 -5.41 -4.51
N ASN A 7 -0.10 -6.32 -4.79
CA ASN A 7 -1.22 -6.62 -3.91
C ASN A 7 -0.80 -7.64 -2.86
N CYS A 8 -0.98 -7.28 -1.60
CA CYS A 8 -0.53 -8.00 -0.43
C CYS A 8 -1.74 -8.28 0.46
N LYS A 9 -2.13 -9.54 0.60
CA LYS A 9 -3.22 -9.94 1.52
C LYS A 9 -2.63 -10.34 2.86
N LEU A 10 -3.03 -9.64 3.93
CA LEU A 10 -2.52 -9.84 5.29
C LEU A 10 -3.59 -9.51 6.32
N LEU A 11 -3.29 -9.73 7.60
CA LEU A 11 -4.18 -9.37 8.69
C LEU A 11 -4.01 -7.90 9.10
N GLN A 12 -5.04 -7.28 9.67
CA GLN A 12 -4.96 -5.90 10.16
C GLN A 12 -3.78 -5.66 11.12
N SER A 13 -3.47 -6.65 11.95
CA SER A 13 -2.33 -6.58 12.89
C SER A 13 -0.97 -6.47 12.21
N GLN A 14 -0.86 -6.86 10.94
CA GLN A 14 0.39 -6.84 10.17
C GLN A 14 0.55 -5.56 9.33
N ILE A 15 -0.49 -4.72 9.26
CA ILE A 15 -0.45 -3.48 8.47
C ILE A 15 0.72 -2.60 8.90
N ASN A 16 0.86 -2.37 10.20
CA ASN A 16 1.91 -1.49 10.72
C ASN A 16 3.31 -1.97 10.32
N GLU A 17 3.60 -3.27 10.46
CA GLU A 17 4.89 -3.84 10.07
C GLU A 17 5.18 -3.64 8.57
N VAL A 18 4.17 -3.83 7.72
CA VAL A 18 4.31 -3.67 6.26
C VAL A 18 4.47 -2.19 5.89
N SER A 19 3.70 -1.30 6.51
CA SER A 19 3.77 0.15 6.29
C SER A 19 5.09 0.77 6.73
N GLU A 20 5.73 0.22 7.77
CA GLU A 20 7.07 0.65 8.20
C GLU A 20 8.17 0.19 7.24
N ARG A 21 7.97 -0.93 6.55
CA ARG A 21 8.97 -1.56 5.69
C ARG A 21 8.83 -1.19 4.21
N PHE A 22 7.61 -0.89 3.75
CA PHE A 22 7.28 -0.66 2.35
C PHE A 22 6.35 0.54 2.20
N ARG A 23 6.43 1.23 1.05
CA ARG A 23 5.51 2.32 0.75
C ARG A 23 4.14 1.76 0.35
N VAL A 24 3.18 1.85 1.27
CA VAL A 24 1.78 1.51 1.04
C VAL A 24 1.12 2.66 0.28
N VAL A 25 0.67 2.37 -0.94
CA VAL A 25 -0.05 3.34 -1.78
C VAL A 25 -1.55 3.16 -1.72
N ASN A 26 -2.05 2.03 -1.23
CA ASN A 26 -3.48 1.79 -1.07
C ASN A 26 -3.73 0.72 0.00
N LEU A 27 -4.87 0.82 0.68
CA LEU A 27 -5.26 -0.12 1.73
C LEU A 27 -6.77 -0.35 1.62
N HIS A 28 -7.15 -1.61 1.45
CA HIS A 28 -8.54 -2.02 1.38
C HIS A 28 -8.86 -2.98 2.53
N HIS A 29 -9.92 -2.70 3.28
CA HIS A 29 -10.41 -3.62 4.31
C HIS A 29 -11.28 -4.68 3.66
N GLU A 30 -10.90 -5.95 3.83
CA GLU A 30 -11.70 -7.08 3.40
C GLU A 30 -12.66 -7.52 4.54
N GLN A 31 -13.47 -8.54 4.30
CA GLN A 31 -14.35 -9.08 5.35
C GLN A 31 -13.54 -9.76 6.46
N GLY A 32 -13.86 -9.45 7.72
CA GLY A 32 -13.20 -10.03 8.89
C GLY A 32 -11.96 -9.24 9.32
N ASN A 33 -10.87 -9.94 9.66
CA ASN A 33 -9.62 -9.33 10.13
C ASN A 33 -8.55 -9.25 9.02
N GLU A 34 -8.95 -9.44 7.76
CA GLU A 34 -8.08 -9.42 6.60
C GLU A 34 -8.11 -8.05 5.91
N VAL A 35 -6.99 -7.68 5.30
CA VAL A 35 -6.83 -6.49 4.49
C VAL A 35 -6.03 -6.79 3.23
N LEU A 36 -6.28 -6.01 2.21
CA LEU A 36 -5.52 -6.01 0.97
C LEU A 36 -4.74 -4.69 0.87
N LEU A 37 -3.43 -4.77 1.09
CA LEU A 37 -2.52 -3.64 0.89
C LEU A 37 -2.01 -3.63 -0.54
N ARG A 38 -1.85 -2.43 -1.11
CA ARG A 38 -1.12 -2.20 -2.35
C ARG A 38 0.14 -1.45 -2.01
N VAL A 39 1.28 -2.04 -2.33
CA VAL A 39 2.59 -1.49 -2.00
C VAL A 39 3.42 -1.29 -3.24
N VAL A 40 4.25 -0.25 -3.23
CA VAL A 40 5.21 0.02 -4.30
C VAL A 40 6.57 -0.53 -3.91
N SER A 41 7.08 -1.47 -4.70
CA SER A 41 8.39 -2.09 -4.50
C SER A 41 8.96 -2.55 -5.84
N ASP A 42 10.28 -2.44 -6.01
CA ASP A 42 10.99 -2.97 -7.18
C ASP A 42 11.02 -4.50 -7.22
N THR A 43 10.84 -5.15 -6.06
CA THR A 43 10.84 -6.61 -5.90
C THR A 43 9.63 -7.08 -5.10
N GLN A 44 9.31 -8.37 -5.21
CA GLN A 44 8.19 -8.95 -4.48
C GLN A 44 8.39 -8.77 -2.95
N PRO A 45 7.52 -8.00 -2.27
CA PRO A 45 7.74 -7.58 -0.88
C PRO A 45 7.40 -8.69 0.13
N MET A 46 6.45 -9.56 -0.21
CA MET A 46 6.03 -10.66 0.66
C MET A 46 5.60 -11.91 -0.13
N CYS A 47 5.67 -13.06 0.53
CA CYS A 47 5.17 -14.31 -0.02
C CYS A 47 3.67 -14.20 -0.31
N GLY A 48 3.26 -14.57 -1.53
CA GLY A 48 1.87 -14.43 -1.98
C GLY A 48 1.49 -13.03 -2.47
N ALA A 49 2.41 -12.05 -2.49
CA ALA A 49 2.16 -10.78 -3.14
C ALA A 49 2.00 -10.95 -4.65
N VAL A 50 0.95 -10.36 -5.21
CA VAL A 50 0.64 -10.45 -6.64
C VAL A 50 1.03 -9.14 -7.31
N ASN A 51 1.88 -9.23 -8.35
CA ASN A 51 2.21 -8.07 -9.15
C ASN A 51 0.97 -7.62 -9.93
N VAL A 52 0.63 -6.34 -9.82
CA VAL A 52 -0.56 -5.78 -10.45
C VAL A 52 -0.20 -4.45 -11.11
N PRO A 53 -0.89 -4.07 -12.20
CA PRO A 53 -0.71 -2.75 -12.78
C PRO A 53 -1.13 -1.65 -11.77
N PRO A 54 -0.43 -0.51 -11.76
CA PRO A 54 -0.86 0.65 -11.00
C PRO A 54 -2.23 1.13 -11.53
N THR A 55 -3.12 1.52 -10.61
CA THR A 55 -4.40 2.14 -10.93
C THR A 55 -4.30 3.65 -10.82
N LEU A 56 -5.34 4.36 -11.29
CA LEU A 56 -5.44 5.82 -11.12
C LEU A 56 -5.37 6.24 -9.65
N ASP A 57 -5.95 5.42 -8.76
CA ASP A 57 -5.93 5.67 -7.31
C ASP A 57 -4.51 5.56 -6.74
N ASP A 58 -3.73 4.56 -7.17
CA ASP A 58 -2.33 4.44 -6.75
C ASP A 58 -1.47 5.61 -7.24
N LEU A 59 -1.71 6.10 -8.46
CA LEU A 59 -1.00 7.25 -9.01
C LEU A 59 -1.36 8.52 -8.24
N TYR A 60 -2.65 8.72 -7.96
CA TYR A 60 -3.13 9.83 -7.15
C TYR A 60 -2.46 9.80 -5.78
N LEU A 61 -2.60 8.69 -5.04
CA LEU A 61 -2.01 8.57 -3.71
C LEU A 61 -0.49 8.71 -3.76
N TYR A 62 0.21 8.15 -4.75
CA TYR A 62 1.66 8.38 -4.87
C TYR A 62 2.04 9.85 -5.05
N HIS A 63 1.26 10.62 -5.82
CA HIS A 63 1.51 12.04 -6.05
C HIS A 63 1.09 12.94 -4.87
N PHE A 64 0.05 12.56 -4.13
CA PHE A 64 -0.56 13.40 -3.09
C PHE A 64 -0.22 12.98 -1.65
N GLN A 65 0.29 11.76 -1.42
CA GLN A 65 0.66 11.27 -0.09
C GLN A 65 1.86 12.02 0.51
N ASP A 66 2.59 12.81 -0.30
CA ASP A 66 3.60 13.76 0.18
C ASP A 66 2.99 15.07 0.75
N GLU A 67 1.70 15.37 0.52
CA GLU A 67 1.01 16.54 1.09
C GLU A 67 0.35 16.27 2.45
N GLU A 68 0.23 15.01 2.88
CA GLU A 68 -0.44 14.64 4.14
C GLU A 68 0.46 14.76 5.39
N ILE A 69 1.71 15.25 5.25
CA ILE A 69 2.59 15.66 6.36
C ILE A 69 2.52 17.19 6.56
N ARG A 70 1.34 17.81 6.50
CA ARG A 70 1.12 19.22 6.93
C ARG A 70 -0.29 19.47 7.42
N ARG A 71 -0.85 18.59 8.24
CA ARG A 71 -2.15 18.85 8.88
C ARG A 71 -2.26 18.31 10.30
N ASP A 72 -1.26 18.63 11.11
CA ASP A 72 -1.36 18.66 12.57
C ASP A 72 -0.73 19.97 13.10
N GLU A 73 -1.20 21.13 12.61
CA GLU A 73 -1.11 22.40 13.34
C GLU A 73 -2.32 23.27 12.96
N GLU A 74 -3.42 23.15 13.70
CA GLU A 74 -4.33 24.26 14.05
C GLU A 74 -4.90 24.05 15.45
#